data_AF-A0A925EM66-F1
#
_entry.id   AF-A0A925EM66-F1
#
_cell.length_a   1.000
_cell.length_b   1.000
_cell.length_c   1.000
_cell.angle_alpha   90.00
_cell.angle_beta   90.00
_cell.angle_gamma   90.00
#
_symmetry.space_group_name_H-M   'P 1'
#
loop_
_entity.id
_entity.type
_entity.pdbx_description
1 polymer ?
#
loop_
_entity_poly.entity_id
_entity_poly.type
_entity_poly.pdbx_seq_one_letter_code
_entity_poly.pdbx_strand_id
1 'polypeptide(L)'
;MKRVLLILCGFLCISQTVLAAPTLPKIIDDPQLDVAIAEVRSQFLATQTFKRLDVVLLLPNKDGSWRRGSYHPDALAYPASCVKLAYMVSAIHWCSIQKKAPNCLDAHVRPMVVDSDNVETGIVVDTIAGAPNFSAFTPKTRGYAIWLDKRLYTEKYLQTHGLLGKQRIYNKTYPSNSGESPSRAEQVATRTRGRNLMNPRLSASLMLAIITGTVEPQATAYMRELLVSPNFDVQSSFGFGLPPGSINENKIGLAYDTLEDIAHIVLPNGQELILAAFSDGWNQKQPEPYDGALLGGFAELLIERLGLDTGSPPKLKFPATTATQSGEWTPCGTGLCSPRTTSLQTLTWNLKVPQTGRYEVTIWYPESPDYATDAPFTIVHSEGATTVRLNQQVWGNRWVKLGDFNFDAGQGNIVLSNQVTQPSHPVSAAIVKITAYPSRK
;
A
#
# COMPACT_ATOMS: atom_id res chain seq x y z
N MET A 1 22.25 54.08 60.34
CA MET A 1 22.47 52.62 60.52
C MET A 1 21.91 51.90 59.30
N LYS A 2 22.75 51.12 58.61
CA LYS A 2 22.46 50.48 57.31
C LYS A 2 21.40 49.37 57.47
N ARG A 3 20.36 49.39 56.63
CA ARG A 3 19.41 48.28 56.47
C ARG A 3 20.03 47.24 55.53
N VAL A 4 20.19 46.01 56.02
CA VAL A 4 20.63 44.85 55.24
C VAL A 4 19.39 44.23 54.60
N LEU A 5 19.40 44.12 53.27
CA LEU A 5 18.38 43.44 52.49
C LEU A 5 18.80 41.97 52.35
N LEU A 6 18.08 41.04 53.00
CA LEU A 6 18.24 39.60 52.77
C LEU A 6 17.53 39.22 51.46
N ILE A 7 18.29 38.76 50.47
CA ILE A 7 17.75 38.12 49.26
C ILE A 7 17.66 36.61 49.54
N LEU A 8 16.44 36.09 49.69
CA LEU A 8 16.20 34.65 49.67
C LEU A 8 16.21 34.17 48.21
N CYS A 9 17.25 33.44 47.82
CA CYS A 9 17.26 32.67 46.58
C CYS A 9 16.42 31.39 46.78
N GLY A 10 15.16 31.42 46.36
CA GLY A 10 14.34 30.21 46.24
C GLY A 10 14.77 29.40 45.02
N PHE A 11 15.42 28.26 45.22
CA PHE A 11 15.60 27.27 44.17
C PHE A 11 14.24 26.66 43.82
N LEU A 12 13.66 27.07 42.69
CA LEU A 12 12.54 26.35 42.08
C LEU A 12 13.08 25.02 41.53
N CYS A 13 12.87 23.94 42.27
CA CYS A 13 13.11 22.59 41.78
C CYS A 13 11.97 22.25 40.83
N ILE A 14 12.14 22.54 39.54
CA ILE A 14 11.21 22.07 38.50
C ILE A 14 11.41 20.56 38.39
N SER A 15 10.53 19.78 39.01
CA SER A 15 10.46 18.35 38.79
C SER A 15 10.08 18.12 37.33
N GLN A 16 11.06 17.78 36.49
CA GLN A 16 10.78 17.26 35.16
C GLN A 16 10.04 15.94 35.36
N THR A 17 8.72 15.96 35.18
CA THR A 17 7.94 14.74 35.01
C THR A 17 8.49 14.05 33.77
N VAL A 18 9.27 12.99 33.97
CA VAL A 18 9.68 12.08 32.90
C VAL A 18 8.38 11.44 32.42
N LEU A 19 7.85 11.93 31.29
CA LEU A 19 6.75 11.27 30.60
C LEU A 19 7.20 9.85 30.30
N ALA A 20 6.40 8.87 30.70
CA ALA A 20 6.65 7.47 30.35
C ALA A 20 6.76 7.35 28.83
N ALA A 21 7.68 6.52 28.34
CA ALA A 21 7.80 6.26 26.91
C ALA A 21 6.43 5.78 26.37
N PRO A 22 5.98 6.28 25.22
CA PRO A 22 4.69 5.88 24.66
C PRO A 22 4.69 4.38 24.40
N THR A 23 3.63 3.71 24.85
CA THR A 23 3.41 2.27 24.63
C THR A 23 2.47 2.07 23.45
N LEU A 24 2.65 0.96 22.72
CA LEU A 24 1.76 0.61 21.62
C LEU A 24 0.31 0.57 22.13
N PRO A 25 -0.66 1.18 21.42
CA PRO A 25 -2.06 1.08 21.80
C PRO A 25 -2.49 -0.38 21.93
N LYS A 26 -3.40 -0.63 22.88
CA LYS A 26 -3.95 -1.97 23.10
C LYS A 26 -4.64 -2.45 21.83
N ILE A 27 -4.24 -3.60 21.31
CA ILE A 27 -4.89 -4.28 20.18
C ILE A 27 -5.74 -5.43 20.71
N ILE A 28 -7.03 -5.46 20.34
CA ILE A 28 -8.02 -6.45 20.78
C ILE A 28 -8.47 -7.25 19.56
N ASP A 29 -8.37 -8.58 19.59
CA ASP A 29 -8.90 -9.42 18.52
C ASP A 29 -10.43 -9.34 18.46
N ASP A 30 -10.96 -9.16 17.25
CA ASP A 30 -12.39 -9.11 16.95
C ASP A 30 -12.75 -10.24 15.97
N PRO A 31 -13.28 -11.38 16.47
CA PRO A 31 -13.65 -12.52 15.63
C PRO A 31 -14.68 -12.20 14.54
N GLN A 32 -15.47 -11.13 14.69
CA GLN A 32 -16.41 -10.73 13.64
C GLN A 32 -15.67 -10.10 12.45
N LEU A 33 -14.58 -9.38 12.71
CA LEU A 33 -13.72 -8.87 11.64
C LEU A 33 -12.95 -10.01 10.96
N ASP A 34 -12.53 -11.05 11.68
CA ASP A 34 -11.92 -12.25 11.09
C ASP A 34 -12.86 -12.90 10.05
N VAL A 35 -14.15 -13.07 10.40
CA VAL A 35 -15.17 -13.62 9.49
C VAL A 35 -15.36 -12.71 8.27
N ALA A 36 -15.51 -11.41 8.47
CA ALA A 36 -15.69 -10.47 7.36
C ALA A 36 -14.49 -10.46 6.40
N ILE A 37 -13.26 -10.51 6.93
CA ILE A 37 -12.05 -10.58 6.11
C ILE A 37 -11.99 -11.90 5.34
N ALA A 38 -12.33 -13.03 5.98
CA ALA A 38 -12.34 -14.33 5.31
C ALA A 38 -13.34 -14.38 4.14
N GLU A 39 -14.54 -13.82 4.31
CA GLU A 39 -15.56 -13.69 3.26
C GLU A 39 -15.06 -12.83 2.09
N VAL A 40 -14.58 -11.62 2.37
CA VAL A 40 -14.06 -10.69 1.34
C VAL A 40 -12.87 -11.29 0.61
N ARG A 41 -11.95 -11.92 1.33
CA ARG A 41 -10.80 -12.63 0.77
C ARG A 41 -11.26 -13.72 -0.20
N SER A 42 -12.23 -14.54 0.20
CA SER A 42 -12.77 -15.61 -0.65
C SER A 42 -13.42 -15.05 -1.92
N GLN A 43 -14.23 -14.00 -1.78
CA GLN A 43 -14.87 -13.32 -2.91
C GLN A 43 -13.83 -12.73 -3.87
N PHE A 44 -12.82 -12.05 -3.34
CA PHE A 44 -11.77 -11.44 -4.13
C PHE A 44 -10.96 -12.51 -4.88
N LEU A 45 -10.44 -13.52 -4.19
CA LEU A 45 -9.62 -14.58 -4.80
C LEU A 45 -10.36 -15.41 -5.85
N ALA A 46 -11.70 -15.48 -5.81
CA ALA A 46 -12.49 -16.14 -6.85
C ALA A 46 -12.33 -15.49 -8.24
N THR A 47 -11.88 -14.24 -8.29
CA THR A 47 -11.65 -13.47 -9.54
C THR A 47 -10.17 -13.39 -9.92
N GLN A 48 -9.27 -13.93 -9.10
CA GLN A 48 -7.82 -13.76 -9.24
C GLN A 48 -7.13 -15.07 -9.63
N THR A 49 -5.96 -14.95 -10.26
CA THR A 49 -5.14 -16.09 -10.68
C THR A 49 -4.28 -16.67 -9.54
N PHE A 50 -3.92 -15.84 -8.57
CA PHE A 50 -3.12 -16.21 -7.40
C PHE A 50 -3.98 -16.77 -6.25
N LYS A 51 -3.36 -17.34 -5.21
CA LYS A 51 -4.07 -18.17 -4.22
C LYS A 51 -3.82 -17.77 -2.77
N ARG A 52 -2.69 -17.15 -2.46
CA ARG A 52 -2.36 -16.67 -1.12
C ARG A 52 -2.77 -15.21 -0.95
N LEU A 53 -3.38 -14.92 0.19
CA LEU A 53 -3.67 -13.57 0.64
C LEU A 53 -3.84 -13.60 2.15
N ASP A 54 -2.78 -13.27 2.89
CA ASP A 54 -2.79 -13.22 4.35
C ASP A 54 -2.96 -11.76 4.76
N VAL A 55 -3.88 -11.48 5.69
CA VAL A 55 -4.40 -10.12 5.92
C VAL A 55 -4.53 -9.83 7.40
N VAL A 56 -4.17 -8.61 7.80
CA VAL A 56 -4.52 -8.01 9.08
C VAL A 56 -5.10 -6.62 8.85
N LEU A 57 -6.26 -6.37 9.45
CA LEU A 57 -6.92 -5.07 9.53
C LEU A 57 -6.90 -4.61 10.99
N LEU A 58 -6.49 -3.36 11.24
CA LEU A 58 -6.70 -2.69 12.51
C LEU A 58 -7.68 -1.53 12.31
N LEU A 59 -8.68 -1.42 13.19
CA LEU A 59 -9.61 -0.30 13.25
C LEU A 59 -9.54 0.36 14.63
N PRO A 60 -9.54 1.70 14.73
CA PRO A 60 -9.48 2.39 16.02
C PRO A 60 -10.83 2.29 16.74
N ASN A 61 -10.76 2.21 18.07
CA ASN A 61 -11.90 2.35 18.98
C ASN A 61 -11.88 3.74 19.62
N LYS A 62 -13.05 4.19 20.10
CA LYS A 62 -13.21 5.49 20.77
C LYS A 62 -12.40 5.62 22.07
N ASP A 63 -12.02 4.51 22.69
CA ASP A 63 -11.22 4.48 23.92
C ASP A 63 -9.71 4.53 23.67
N GLY A 64 -9.28 4.69 22.41
CA GLY A 64 -7.87 4.69 22.00
C GLY A 64 -7.26 3.30 21.82
N SER A 65 -8.00 2.22 22.11
CA SER A 65 -7.61 0.87 21.69
C SER A 65 -7.87 0.66 20.20
N TRP A 66 -7.34 -0.42 19.65
CA TRP A 66 -7.59 -0.85 18.28
C TRP A 66 -8.16 -2.26 18.29
N ARG A 67 -9.11 -2.52 17.41
CA ARG A 67 -9.61 -3.88 17.17
C ARG A 67 -8.97 -4.47 15.93
N ARG A 68 -8.64 -5.76 15.97
CA ARG A 68 -7.97 -6.48 14.90
C ARG A 68 -8.88 -7.54 14.30
N GLY A 69 -9.02 -7.50 12.98
CA GLY A 69 -9.44 -8.64 12.17
C GLY A 69 -8.25 -9.23 11.42
N SER A 70 -8.28 -10.53 11.18
CA SER A 70 -7.16 -11.28 10.63
C SER A 70 -7.58 -12.48 9.77
N TYR A 71 -6.75 -12.79 8.78
CA TYR A 71 -6.70 -14.10 8.12
C TYR A 71 -5.23 -14.51 7.99
N HIS A 72 -4.86 -15.64 8.60
CA HIS A 72 -3.46 -16.11 8.73
C HIS A 72 -2.45 -15.03 9.20
N PRO A 73 -2.73 -14.36 10.32
CA PRO A 73 -1.97 -13.17 10.74
C PRO A 73 -0.49 -13.41 11.02
N ASP A 74 -0.10 -14.65 11.34
CA ASP A 74 1.26 -15.04 11.70
C ASP A 74 2.01 -15.77 10.57
N ALA A 75 1.39 -15.90 9.39
CA ALA A 75 2.04 -16.50 8.23
C ALA A 75 3.27 -15.67 7.82
N LEU A 76 4.42 -16.33 7.76
CA LEU A 76 5.67 -15.70 7.35
C LEU A 76 5.79 -15.74 5.83
N ALA A 77 6.08 -14.59 5.23
CA ALA A 77 6.32 -14.43 3.81
C ALA A 77 7.55 -13.56 3.55
N TYR A 78 8.16 -13.71 2.38
CA TYR A 78 9.29 -12.88 1.97
C TYR A 78 8.78 -11.45 1.68
N PRO A 79 9.17 -10.44 2.45
CA PRO A 79 8.46 -9.16 2.51
C PRO A 79 8.70 -8.21 1.32
N ALA A 80 9.45 -8.65 0.31
CA ALA A 80 9.96 -7.78 -0.74
C ALA A 80 10.49 -6.43 -0.19
N SER A 81 9.90 -5.31 -0.62
CA SER A 81 10.26 -3.96 -0.14
C SER A 81 9.50 -3.48 1.11
N CYS A 82 8.51 -4.20 1.61
CA CYS A 82 7.84 -3.90 2.89
C CYS A 82 8.82 -3.89 4.07
N VAL A 83 9.92 -4.65 3.96
CA VAL A 83 11.01 -4.68 4.96
C VAL A 83 11.62 -3.31 5.22
N LYS A 84 11.52 -2.39 4.26
CA LYS A 84 12.09 -1.04 4.37
C LYS A 84 11.39 -0.20 5.43
N LEU A 85 10.15 -0.53 5.82
CA LEU A 85 9.50 0.06 7.00
C LEU A 85 10.33 -0.17 8.26
N ALA A 86 10.77 -1.41 8.50
CA ALA A 86 11.58 -1.74 9.66
C ALA A 86 12.96 -1.08 9.63
N TYR A 87 13.57 -0.97 8.44
CA TYR A 87 14.85 -0.27 8.27
C TYR A 87 14.73 1.23 8.47
N MET A 88 13.65 1.87 8.02
CA MET A 88 13.37 3.28 8.28
C MET A 88 13.32 3.57 9.78
N VAL A 89 12.49 2.84 10.55
CA VAL A 89 12.37 3.07 12.00
C VAL A 89 13.71 2.80 12.70
N SER A 90 14.45 1.76 12.28
CA SER A 90 15.76 1.46 12.87
C SER A 90 16.82 2.51 12.53
N ALA A 91 16.77 3.11 11.35
CA ALA A 91 17.67 4.20 10.96
C ALA A 91 17.42 5.47 11.77
N ILE A 92 16.16 5.78 12.03
CA ILE A 92 15.77 6.90 12.88
C ILE A 92 16.18 6.65 14.33
N HIS A 93 15.96 5.44 14.85
CA HIS A 93 16.47 5.03 16.15
C HIS A 93 17.99 5.18 16.24
N TRP A 94 18.70 4.76 15.19
CA TRP A 94 20.14 4.95 15.09
C TRP A 94 20.53 6.43 15.16
N CYS A 95 19.85 7.32 14.42
CA CYS A 95 20.09 8.77 14.53
C CYS A 95 19.87 9.28 15.97
N SER A 96 18.81 8.82 16.62
CA SER A 96 18.44 9.20 18.00
C SER A 96 19.53 8.83 19.01
N ILE A 97 20.03 7.59 18.99
CA ILE A 97 21.11 7.16 19.90
C ILE A 97 22.44 7.86 19.63
N GLN A 98 22.65 8.35 18.40
CA GLN A 98 23.79 9.19 18.04
C GLN A 98 23.60 10.67 18.42
N LYS A 99 22.47 11.03 19.04
CA LYS A 99 22.08 12.41 19.37
C LYS A 99 22.04 13.33 18.15
N LYS A 100 21.64 12.79 17.00
CA LYS A 100 21.45 13.53 15.75
C LYS A 100 19.97 13.80 15.49
N ALA A 101 19.70 14.70 14.55
CA ALA A 101 18.34 14.94 14.07
C ALA A 101 17.70 13.64 13.51
N PRO A 102 16.38 13.46 13.59
CA PRO A 102 15.71 12.24 13.11
C PRO A 102 16.02 11.88 11.65
N ASN A 103 16.25 12.89 10.81
CA ASN A 103 16.54 12.77 9.39
C ASN A 103 18.06 12.74 9.10
N CYS A 104 18.91 12.34 10.06
CA CYS A 104 20.36 12.36 9.88
C CYS A 104 20.89 11.42 8.77
N LEU A 105 20.07 10.48 8.31
CA LEU A 105 20.34 9.56 7.20
C LEU A 105 19.37 9.79 6.02
N ASP A 106 18.69 10.94 5.93
CA ASP A 106 17.65 11.20 4.91
C ASP A 106 18.11 10.95 3.47
N ALA A 107 19.37 11.29 3.16
CA ALA A 107 19.97 11.07 1.84
C ALA A 107 19.88 9.60 1.37
N HIS A 108 19.77 8.65 2.29
CA HIS A 108 19.62 7.22 1.99
C HIS A 108 18.24 6.68 2.41
N VAL A 109 17.66 7.20 3.51
CA VAL A 109 16.36 6.75 4.02
C VAL A 109 15.21 7.18 3.10
N ARG A 110 15.22 8.40 2.57
CA ARG A 110 14.17 8.91 1.68
C ARG A 110 14.07 8.10 0.39
N PRO A 111 15.13 7.94 -0.43
CA PRO A 111 15.05 7.11 -1.63
C PRO A 111 14.77 5.63 -1.32
N MET A 112 15.25 5.10 -0.18
CA MET A 112 14.88 3.76 0.28
C MET A 112 13.36 3.61 0.47
N VAL A 113 12.69 4.58 1.07
CA VAL A 113 11.27 4.48 1.42
C VAL A 113 10.38 4.90 0.25
N VAL A 114 10.62 6.07 -0.32
CA VAL A 114 9.80 6.73 -1.35
C VAL A 114 9.95 6.03 -2.70
N ASP A 115 11.19 5.87 -3.18
CA ASP A 115 11.46 5.28 -4.49
C ASP A 115 11.64 3.76 -4.42
N SER A 116 11.69 3.21 -3.20
CA SER A 116 12.00 1.80 -2.97
C SER A 116 13.40 1.42 -3.48
N ASP A 117 14.39 2.31 -3.36
CA ASP A 117 15.75 2.05 -3.84
C ASP A 117 16.48 0.99 -2.99
N ASN A 118 16.97 -0.08 -3.64
CA ASN A 118 17.64 -1.19 -2.97
C ASN A 118 19.13 -0.93 -2.66
N VAL A 119 19.81 -0.09 -3.44
CA VAL A 119 21.19 0.33 -3.17
C VAL A 119 21.22 1.17 -1.90
N GLU A 120 20.31 2.14 -1.81
CA GLU A 120 20.15 3.02 -0.66
C GLU A 120 19.70 2.24 0.58
N THR A 121 18.81 1.26 0.41
CA THR A 121 18.48 0.29 1.47
C THR A 121 19.73 -0.41 1.99
N GLY A 122 20.62 -0.85 1.09
CA GLY A 122 21.87 -1.50 1.45
C GLY A 122 22.81 -0.61 2.27
N ILE A 123 22.91 0.68 1.91
CA ILE A 123 23.70 1.66 2.65
C ILE A 123 23.13 1.90 4.05
N VAL A 124 21.80 2.05 4.18
CA VAL A 124 21.12 2.17 5.47
C VAL A 124 21.44 0.97 6.36
N VAL A 125 21.24 -0.26 5.85
CA VAL A 125 21.47 -1.49 6.62
C VAL A 125 22.93 -1.62 7.07
N ASP A 126 23.90 -1.26 6.21
CA ASP A 126 25.32 -1.27 6.57
C ASP A 126 25.65 -0.24 7.65
N THR A 127 25.08 0.96 7.53
CA THR A 127 25.34 2.09 8.42
C THR A 127 24.81 1.81 9.83
N ILE A 128 23.55 1.40 9.95
CA ILE A 128 22.90 1.22 11.26
C ILE A 128 23.50 0.03 12.02
N ALA A 129 23.90 -1.02 11.30
CA ALA A 129 24.53 -2.19 11.90
C ALA A 129 26.04 -2.00 12.16
N GLY A 130 26.72 -1.11 11.42
CA GLY A 130 28.18 -1.08 11.37
C GLY A 130 28.77 -2.43 10.92
N ALA A 131 28.06 -3.13 10.04
CA ALA A 131 28.38 -4.49 9.56
C ALA A 131 28.32 -4.62 8.02
N PRO A 132 29.11 -3.81 7.29
CA PRO A 132 29.20 -3.88 5.83
C PRO A 132 29.73 -5.22 5.29
N ASN A 133 29.53 -5.44 3.98
CA ASN A 133 29.82 -6.71 3.31
C ASN A 133 31.31 -6.91 2.93
N PHE A 134 32.20 -7.04 3.91
CA PHE A 134 33.64 -6.92 3.65
C PHE A 134 34.47 -8.22 3.61
N SER A 135 33.93 -9.41 3.86
CA SER A 135 34.76 -10.65 3.84
C SER A 135 33.97 -11.95 3.69
N ALA A 136 34.53 -12.94 2.96
CA ALA A 136 33.97 -14.28 2.87
C ALA A 136 34.25 -15.06 4.16
N PHE A 137 33.27 -15.11 5.06
CA PHE A 137 33.36 -15.90 6.28
C PHE A 137 32.95 -17.36 6.05
N THR A 138 33.22 -18.23 7.03
CA THR A 138 32.44 -19.46 7.23
C THR A 138 31.61 -19.35 8.51
N PRO A 139 30.49 -20.09 8.65
CA PRO A 139 29.63 -20.01 9.83
C PRO A 139 30.35 -20.27 11.16
N LYS A 140 31.49 -20.98 11.13
CA LYS A 140 32.27 -21.35 12.31
C LYS A 140 33.31 -20.31 12.73
N THR A 141 33.54 -19.27 11.92
CA THR A 141 34.54 -18.24 12.25
C THR A 141 34.03 -17.28 13.31
N ARG A 142 34.88 -16.91 14.27
CA ARG A 142 34.57 -15.86 15.27
C ARG A 142 34.18 -14.54 14.61
N GLY A 143 34.83 -14.20 13.50
CA GLY A 143 34.52 -12.99 12.73
C GLY A 143 33.09 -12.96 12.20
N TYR A 144 32.57 -14.10 11.71
CA TYR A 144 31.18 -14.20 11.28
C TYR A 144 30.19 -13.96 12.42
N ALA A 145 30.42 -14.56 13.58
CA ALA A 145 29.54 -14.40 14.73
C ALA A 145 29.46 -12.94 15.18
N ILE A 146 30.59 -12.22 15.20
CA ILE A 146 30.65 -10.79 15.52
C ILE A 146 29.94 -9.96 14.45
N TRP A 147 30.18 -10.24 13.17
CA TRP A 147 29.52 -9.54 12.06
C TRP A 147 28.00 -9.75 12.11
N LEU A 148 27.54 -10.99 12.33
CA LEU A 148 26.13 -11.32 12.40
C LEU A 148 25.47 -10.64 13.59
N ASP A 149 26.08 -10.67 14.77
CA ASP A 149 25.52 -10.00 15.96
C ASP A 149 25.26 -8.50 15.72
N LYS A 150 26.18 -7.82 15.06
CA LYS A 150 26.00 -6.42 14.63
C LYS A 150 24.90 -6.28 13.58
N ARG A 151 24.85 -7.20 12.60
CA ARG A 151 23.86 -7.19 11.51
C ARG A 151 22.42 -7.34 12.01
N LEU A 152 22.21 -7.98 13.16
CA LEU A 152 20.90 -8.11 13.80
C LEU A 152 20.40 -6.83 14.50
N TYR A 153 20.99 -5.65 14.22
CA TYR A 153 20.60 -4.36 14.82
C TYR A 153 19.08 -4.11 14.75
N THR A 154 18.48 -4.23 13.56
CA THR A 154 17.04 -4.04 13.35
C THR A 154 16.21 -5.06 14.14
N GLU A 155 16.60 -6.34 14.11
CA GLU A 155 15.90 -7.38 14.89
C GLU A 155 15.92 -7.05 16.39
N LYS A 156 17.09 -6.68 16.92
CA LYS A 156 17.26 -6.30 18.34
C LYS A 156 16.38 -5.11 18.70
N TYR A 157 16.33 -4.07 17.87
CA TYR A 157 15.50 -2.90 18.10
C TYR A 157 13.99 -3.22 18.06
N LEU A 158 13.53 -3.99 17.07
CA LEU A 158 12.13 -4.42 17.02
C LEU A 158 11.75 -5.33 18.19
N GLN A 159 12.69 -6.15 18.67
CA GLN A 159 12.48 -7.03 19.82
C GLN A 159 12.22 -6.24 21.11
N THR A 160 12.86 -5.07 21.31
CA THR A 160 12.59 -4.23 22.51
C THR A 160 11.19 -3.62 22.52
N HIS A 161 10.54 -3.55 21.36
CA HIS A 161 9.16 -3.06 21.20
C HIS A 161 8.13 -4.19 21.02
N GLY A 162 8.55 -5.46 21.11
CA GLY A 162 7.66 -6.60 20.85
C GLY A 162 7.22 -6.74 19.38
N LEU A 163 7.93 -6.10 18.46
CA LEU A 163 7.61 -6.04 17.03
C LEU A 163 8.39 -7.04 16.17
N LEU A 164 9.32 -7.84 16.75
CA LEU A 164 10.07 -8.86 16.00
C LEU A 164 9.32 -10.18 15.86
N GLY A 165 8.90 -10.79 16.98
CA GLY A 165 8.28 -12.12 16.99
C GLY A 165 9.11 -13.18 16.27
N LYS A 166 8.49 -13.91 15.32
CA LYS A 166 9.15 -14.93 14.48
C LYS A 166 9.74 -14.38 13.17
N GLN A 167 9.69 -13.07 12.96
CA GLN A 167 10.18 -12.43 11.74
C GLN A 167 11.71 -12.51 11.65
N ARG A 168 12.24 -12.33 10.44
CA ARG A 168 13.67 -12.16 10.17
C ARG A 168 13.86 -10.88 9.37
N ILE A 169 14.64 -9.93 9.87
CA ILE A 169 14.79 -8.59 9.29
C ILE A 169 16.24 -8.13 9.47
N TYR A 170 17.11 -8.57 8.56
CA TYR A 170 18.55 -8.31 8.67
C TYR A 170 19.31 -8.36 7.32
N ASN A 171 18.71 -8.91 6.26
CA ASN A 171 19.31 -8.96 4.93
C ASN A 171 18.99 -7.68 4.15
N LYS A 172 19.92 -7.26 3.30
CA LYS A 172 19.66 -6.22 2.29
C LYS A 172 18.60 -6.71 1.30
N THR A 173 17.96 -5.76 0.63
CA THR A 173 17.20 -6.01 -0.60
C THR A 173 18.17 -5.92 -1.77
N TYR A 174 18.02 -6.76 -2.81
CA TYR A 174 18.96 -6.85 -3.93
C TYR A 174 18.27 -6.50 -5.27
N PRO A 175 19.00 -5.92 -6.24
CA PRO A 175 20.44 -5.56 -6.22
C PRO A 175 20.76 -4.46 -5.20
N SER A 176 21.94 -4.49 -4.58
CA SER A 176 22.31 -3.55 -3.50
C SER A 176 23.69 -2.94 -3.71
N ASN A 177 24.14 -2.11 -2.77
CA ASN A 177 25.54 -1.66 -2.67
C ASN A 177 26.56 -2.83 -2.47
N SER A 178 26.09 -4.08 -2.29
CA SER A 178 26.90 -5.30 -2.29
C SER A 178 26.95 -6.04 -3.65
N GLY A 179 26.27 -5.52 -4.69
CA GLY A 179 26.10 -6.14 -6.01
C GLY A 179 24.71 -6.80 -6.21
N GLU A 180 24.60 -7.64 -7.24
CA GLU A 180 23.34 -8.23 -7.72
C GLU A 180 22.67 -9.21 -6.76
N SER A 181 23.44 -9.88 -5.89
CA SER A 181 22.91 -10.92 -5.00
C SER A 181 23.77 -11.08 -3.75
N PRO A 182 23.26 -11.74 -2.69
CA PRO A 182 24.04 -11.98 -1.48
C PRO A 182 25.38 -12.66 -1.79
N SER A 183 26.46 -11.99 -1.39
CA SER A 183 27.83 -12.47 -1.51
C SER A 183 28.52 -12.44 -0.15
N ARG A 184 29.68 -13.12 -0.01
CA ARG A 184 30.53 -13.04 1.19
C ARG A 184 29.75 -13.29 2.49
N ALA A 185 29.83 -12.41 3.49
CA ALA A 185 29.17 -12.56 4.79
C ALA A 185 27.63 -12.68 4.66
N GLU A 186 27.04 -11.89 3.77
CA GLU A 186 25.60 -11.87 3.52
C GLU A 186 25.11 -13.18 2.89
N GLN A 187 25.93 -13.79 2.02
CA GLN A 187 25.63 -15.12 1.46
C GLN A 187 25.63 -16.20 2.54
N VAL A 188 26.63 -16.19 3.42
CA VAL A 188 26.74 -17.14 4.54
C VAL A 188 25.53 -16.98 5.47
N ALA A 189 25.14 -15.75 5.77
CA ALA A 189 23.97 -15.46 6.59
C ALA A 189 22.68 -15.92 5.94
N THR A 190 22.48 -15.62 4.66
CA THR A 190 21.31 -16.08 3.91
C THR A 190 21.22 -17.61 3.88
N ARG A 191 22.35 -18.32 3.69
CA ARG A 191 22.39 -19.80 3.68
C ARG A 191 22.10 -20.43 5.05
N THR A 192 22.52 -19.77 6.14
CA THR A 192 22.42 -20.33 7.50
C THR A 192 21.14 -19.92 8.23
N ARG A 193 20.69 -18.67 8.07
CA ARG A 193 19.51 -18.11 8.73
C ARG A 193 18.32 -17.91 7.81
N GLY A 194 18.49 -18.00 6.48
CA GLY A 194 17.44 -17.71 5.50
C GLY A 194 17.28 -16.22 5.22
N ARG A 195 16.40 -15.88 4.28
CA ARG A 195 16.08 -14.50 3.86
C ARG A 195 15.18 -13.78 4.87
N ASN A 196 14.99 -12.47 4.67
CA ASN A 196 13.98 -11.70 5.39
C ASN A 196 12.60 -12.37 5.31
N LEU A 197 11.86 -12.35 6.41
CA LEU A 197 10.49 -12.83 6.52
C LEU A 197 9.71 -11.88 7.42
N MET A 198 8.53 -11.43 7.00
CA MET A 198 7.59 -10.67 7.82
C MET A 198 6.24 -11.39 7.88
N ASN A 199 5.37 -10.96 8.80
CA ASN A 199 3.98 -11.40 8.84
C ASN A 199 3.01 -10.19 8.90
N PRO A 200 1.75 -10.35 8.47
CA PRO A 200 0.77 -9.27 8.49
C PRO A 200 0.55 -8.65 9.88
N ARG A 201 0.55 -9.47 10.94
CA ARG A 201 0.27 -9.02 12.33
C ARG A 201 1.25 -7.97 12.83
N LEU A 202 2.53 -8.29 12.77
CA LEU A 202 3.58 -7.42 13.27
C LEU A 202 3.87 -6.28 12.30
N SER A 203 3.58 -6.46 11.02
CA SER A 203 3.61 -5.39 10.01
C SER A 203 2.56 -4.31 10.30
N ALA A 204 1.30 -4.69 10.54
CA ALA A 204 0.26 -3.75 10.93
C ALA A 204 0.56 -3.09 12.29
N SER A 205 1.12 -3.86 13.24
CA SER A 205 1.54 -3.31 14.55
C SER A 205 2.69 -2.32 14.44
N LEU A 206 3.65 -2.55 13.52
CA LEU A 206 4.73 -1.60 13.23
C LEU A 206 4.19 -0.32 12.61
N MET A 207 3.26 -0.42 11.64
CA MET A 207 2.59 0.76 11.09
C MET A 207 1.83 1.55 12.17
N LEU A 208 1.12 0.85 13.06
CA LEU A 208 0.45 1.48 14.21
C LEU A 208 1.47 2.17 15.13
N ALA A 209 2.61 1.54 15.38
CA ALA A 209 3.65 2.12 16.21
C ALA A 209 4.21 3.42 15.60
N ILE A 210 4.37 3.47 14.27
CA ILE A 210 4.81 4.65 13.52
C ILE A 210 3.79 5.78 13.65
N ILE A 211 2.52 5.53 13.31
CA ILE A 211 1.50 6.59 13.22
C ILE A 211 1.11 7.15 14.59
N THR A 212 1.25 6.35 15.66
CA THR A 212 0.96 6.76 17.04
C THR A 212 2.18 7.35 17.75
N GLY A 213 3.37 7.31 17.14
CA GLY A 213 4.62 7.73 17.77
C GLY A 213 5.04 6.83 18.94
N THR A 214 4.60 5.57 18.96
CA THR A 214 5.10 4.57 19.92
C THR A 214 6.60 4.30 19.67
N VAL A 215 7.01 4.26 18.40
CA VAL A 215 8.42 4.21 18.02
C VAL A 215 8.87 5.58 17.56
N GLU A 216 10.02 6.01 18.05
CA GLU A 216 10.67 7.28 17.66
C GLU A 216 9.69 8.47 17.58
N PRO A 217 8.99 8.84 18.68
CA PRO A 217 7.96 9.89 18.69
C PRO A 217 8.45 11.25 18.16
N GLN A 218 9.73 11.55 18.33
CA GLN A 218 10.37 12.76 17.81
C GLN A 218 10.41 12.82 16.28
N ALA A 219 10.09 11.71 15.60
CA ALA A 219 10.22 11.52 14.16
C ALA A 219 8.90 11.13 13.48
N THR A 220 7.78 11.04 14.19
CA THR A 220 6.49 10.58 13.65
C THR A 220 6.08 11.34 12.38
N ALA A 221 6.15 12.67 12.40
CA ALA A 221 5.79 13.48 11.24
C ALA A 221 6.68 13.17 10.01
N TYR A 222 7.99 13.02 10.24
CA TYR A 222 8.95 12.67 9.20
C TYR A 222 8.70 11.28 8.62
N MET A 223 8.49 10.27 9.47
CA MET A 223 8.17 8.91 9.00
C MET A 223 6.89 8.88 8.19
N ARG A 224 5.84 9.57 8.64
CA ARG A 224 4.56 9.62 7.93
C ARG A 224 4.66 10.35 6.60
N GLU A 225 5.41 11.45 6.54
CA GLU A 225 5.69 12.17 5.28
C GLU A 225 6.30 11.25 4.22
N LEU A 226 7.29 10.42 4.60
CA LEU A 226 7.94 9.49 3.68
C LEU A 226 7.02 8.39 3.14
N LEU A 227 5.91 8.10 3.83
CA LEU A 227 5.00 7.02 3.48
C LEU A 227 3.84 7.46 2.60
N VAL A 228 3.66 8.77 2.38
CA VAL A 228 2.54 9.27 1.56
C VAL A 228 2.72 8.85 0.11
N SER A 229 1.77 8.06 -0.40
CA SER A 229 1.69 7.68 -1.81
C SER A 229 0.37 8.13 -2.43
N PRO A 230 0.37 8.67 -3.66
CA PRO A 230 -0.86 8.93 -4.39
C PRO A 230 -1.66 7.64 -4.66
N ASN A 231 -2.96 7.79 -4.92
CA ASN A 231 -3.74 6.73 -5.56
C ASN A 231 -3.29 6.57 -7.02
N PHE A 232 -3.43 5.35 -7.56
CA PHE A 232 -3.00 5.01 -8.93
C PHE A 232 -1.50 5.23 -9.19
N ASP A 233 -0.66 4.94 -8.20
CA ASP A 233 0.79 5.11 -8.23
C ASP A 233 1.55 3.79 -8.06
N VAL A 234 2.73 3.67 -8.67
CA VAL A 234 3.59 2.48 -8.58
C VAL A 234 3.98 2.13 -7.13
N GLN A 235 3.96 3.09 -6.22
CA GLN A 235 4.32 2.89 -4.81
C GLN A 235 3.15 2.40 -3.94
N SER A 236 1.98 2.10 -4.49
CA SER A 236 0.85 1.55 -3.73
C SER A 236 0.03 0.52 -4.48
N SER A 237 -0.36 -0.55 -3.79
CA SER A 237 -1.35 -1.51 -4.30
C SER A 237 -2.76 -1.11 -3.85
N PHE A 238 -2.93 -0.82 -2.57
CA PHE A 238 -4.24 -0.46 -2.01
C PHE A 238 -4.79 0.83 -2.60
N GLY A 239 -3.92 1.79 -2.95
CA GLY A 239 -4.29 3.09 -3.52
C GLY A 239 -5.17 2.99 -4.79
N PHE A 240 -5.12 1.89 -5.53
CA PHE A 240 -5.99 1.65 -6.70
C PHE A 240 -7.46 1.35 -6.33
N GLY A 241 -7.73 1.06 -5.04
CA GLY A 241 -9.06 0.80 -4.50
C GLY A 241 -9.62 1.91 -3.62
N LEU A 242 -8.80 2.89 -3.24
CA LEU A 242 -9.20 3.93 -2.31
C LEU A 242 -9.98 5.04 -3.03
N PRO A 243 -11.01 5.61 -2.39
CA PRO A 243 -11.70 6.77 -2.96
C PRO A 243 -10.74 7.98 -3.05
N PRO A 244 -10.88 8.85 -4.06
CA PRO A 244 -10.08 10.06 -4.17
C PRO A 244 -10.23 10.95 -2.92
N GLY A 245 -9.13 11.55 -2.49
CA GLY A 245 -9.05 12.34 -1.27
C GLY A 245 -8.76 11.53 0.00
N SER A 246 -8.56 10.21 -0.11
CA SER A 246 -8.01 9.40 0.99
C SER A 246 -6.55 9.79 1.25
N ILE A 247 -6.15 9.75 2.52
CA ILE A 247 -4.73 9.70 2.90
C ILE A 247 -4.30 8.24 2.79
N ASN A 248 -3.20 7.99 2.08
CA ASN A 248 -2.60 6.67 1.89
C ASN A 248 -1.12 6.75 2.29
N GLU A 249 -0.82 6.32 3.52
CA GLU A 249 0.53 6.24 4.05
C GLU A 249 0.97 4.78 4.04
N ASN A 250 1.75 4.36 3.05
CA ASN A 250 2.01 2.95 2.81
C ASN A 250 3.47 2.62 2.46
N LYS A 251 3.77 1.32 2.48
CA LYS A 251 4.94 0.77 1.81
C LYS A 251 4.54 -0.49 1.05
N ILE A 252 4.59 -0.41 -0.28
CA ILE A 252 4.43 -1.56 -1.16
C ILE A 252 5.68 -2.43 -1.20
N GLY A 253 5.47 -3.75 -1.37
CA GLY A 253 6.50 -4.74 -1.61
C GLY A 253 6.21 -5.60 -2.84
N LEU A 254 7.07 -5.48 -3.86
CA LEU A 254 7.01 -6.26 -5.10
C LEU A 254 8.32 -7.04 -5.29
N ALA A 255 8.27 -8.37 -5.40
CA ALA A 255 9.42 -9.20 -5.77
C ALA A 255 9.00 -10.63 -6.15
N TYR A 256 9.56 -11.19 -7.23
CA TYR A 256 9.19 -12.52 -7.72
C TYR A 256 7.67 -12.61 -8.01
N ASP A 257 6.93 -13.41 -7.27
CA ASP A 257 5.46 -13.51 -7.28
C ASP A 257 4.80 -12.71 -6.14
N THR A 258 5.59 -12.13 -5.25
CA THR A 258 5.09 -11.49 -4.03
C THR A 258 4.59 -10.08 -4.32
N LEU A 259 3.33 -9.83 -3.95
CA LEU A 259 2.67 -8.53 -3.92
C LEU A 259 2.16 -8.28 -2.50
N GLU A 260 2.67 -7.23 -1.88
CA GLU A 260 2.34 -6.86 -0.51
C GLU A 260 2.13 -5.36 -0.41
N ASP A 261 1.29 -4.96 0.54
CA ASP A 261 1.15 -3.55 0.90
C ASP A 261 0.79 -3.45 2.39
N ILE A 262 1.39 -2.48 3.06
CA ILE A 262 1.15 -2.16 4.47
C ILE A 262 0.86 -0.67 4.51
N ALA A 263 -0.37 -0.32 4.87
CA ALA A 263 -0.84 1.05 4.80
C ALA A 263 -1.58 1.46 6.06
N HIS A 264 -1.35 2.70 6.47
CA HIS A 264 -2.28 3.49 7.25
C HIS A 264 -3.11 4.35 6.29
N ILE A 265 -4.44 4.30 6.43
CA ILE A 265 -5.39 4.90 5.51
C ILE A 265 -6.38 5.73 6.30
N VAL A 266 -6.65 6.95 5.82
CA VAL A 266 -7.76 7.78 6.29
C VAL A 266 -8.66 8.08 5.11
N LEU A 267 -9.89 7.58 5.16
CA LEU A 267 -10.90 7.80 4.12
C LEU A 267 -11.44 9.24 4.14
N PRO A 268 -12.08 9.73 3.06
CA PRO A 268 -12.55 11.11 2.98
C PRO A 268 -13.57 11.50 4.05
N ASN A 269 -14.29 10.53 4.63
CA ASN A 269 -15.20 10.73 5.76
C ASN A 269 -14.48 10.77 7.13
N GLY A 270 -13.15 10.66 7.17
CA GLY A 270 -12.33 10.63 8.39
C GLY A 270 -12.22 9.25 9.05
N GLN A 271 -12.79 8.18 8.46
CA GLN A 271 -12.61 6.82 8.97
C GLN A 271 -11.16 6.38 8.76
N GLU A 272 -10.55 5.88 9.82
CA GLU A 272 -9.14 5.50 9.87
C GLU A 272 -9.01 3.96 9.95
N LEU A 273 -8.03 3.41 9.26
CA LEU A 273 -7.70 1.99 9.30
C LEU A 273 -6.21 1.75 9.02
N ILE A 274 -5.70 0.61 9.49
CA ILE A 274 -4.41 0.07 9.06
C ILE A 274 -4.66 -1.28 8.41
N LEU A 275 -4.11 -1.49 7.22
CA LEU A 275 -4.24 -2.72 6.47
C LEU A 275 -2.85 -3.25 6.11
N ALA A 276 -2.58 -4.50 6.43
CA ALA A 276 -1.39 -5.22 5.97
C ALA A 276 -1.85 -6.46 5.20
N ALA A 277 -1.45 -6.60 3.94
CA ALA A 277 -1.78 -7.76 3.12
C ALA A 277 -0.54 -8.32 2.43
N PHE A 278 -0.42 -9.65 2.47
CA PHE A 278 0.69 -10.41 1.93
C PHE A 278 0.16 -11.46 0.94
N SER A 279 0.53 -11.37 -0.33
CA SER A 279 0.00 -12.24 -1.39
C SER A 279 1.08 -12.83 -2.29
N ASP A 280 0.70 -13.78 -3.13
CA ASP A 280 1.50 -14.31 -4.25
C ASP A 280 0.98 -13.77 -5.60
N GLY A 281 0.44 -12.55 -5.60
CA GLY A 281 -0.28 -11.98 -6.72
C GLY A 281 0.51 -11.13 -7.72
N TRP A 282 1.81 -10.87 -7.51
CA TRP A 282 2.52 -9.98 -8.43
C TRP A 282 2.78 -10.67 -9.78
N ASN A 283 2.40 -9.99 -10.86
CA ASN A 283 2.65 -10.44 -12.22
C ASN A 283 3.53 -9.44 -12.96
N GLN A 284 4.83 -9.73 -13.02
CA GLN A 284 5.86 -8.89 -13.66
C GLN A 284 5.67 -8.67 -15.17
N LYS A 285 4.78 -9.43 -15.82
CA LYS A 285 4.49 -9.23 -17.25
C LYS A 285 3.51 -8.08 -17.49
N GLN A 286 2.84 -7.62 -16.45
CA GLN A 286 1.92 -6.50 -16.54
C GLN A 286 2.72 -5.19 -16.57
N PRO A 287 2.34 -4.20 -17.40
CA PRO A 287 3.00 -2.90 -17.39
C PRO A 287 2.69 -2.08 -16.13
N GLU A 288 3.64 -1.26 -15.70
CA GLU A 288 3.41 -0.20 -14.71
C GLU A 288 2.38 0.84 -15.25
N PRO A 289 1.63 1.53 -14.37
CA PRO A 289 1.67 1.41 -12.90
C PRO A 289 0.74 0.33 -12.33
N TYR A 290 0.07 -0.46 -13.17
CA TYR A 290 -1.01 -1.37 -12.75
C TYR A 290 -0.58 -2.82 -12.49
N ASP A 291 0.71 -3.12 -12.60
CA ASP A 291 1.29 -4.42 -12.29
C ASP A 291 1.18 -4.73 -10.78
N GLY A 292 1.32 -3.71 -9.94
CA GLY A 292 1.14 -3.78 -8.48
C GLY A 292 -0.31 -3.55 -8.01
N ALA A 293 -1.28 -3.27 -8.87
CA ALA A 293 -2.58 -2.71 -8.48
C ALA A 293 -3.62 -3.71 -7.91
N LEU A 294 -3.34 -5.01 -7.88
CA LEU A 294 -4.37 -6.03 -7.62
C LEU A 294 -5.02 -5.91 -6.23
N LEU A 295 -4.26 -5.55 -5.18
CA LEU A 295 -4.83 -5.47 -3.83
C LEU A 295 -5.76 -4.26 -3.65
N GLY A 296 -5.79 -3.31 -4.58
CA GLY A 296 -6.79 -2.24 -4.59
C GLY A 296 -8.22 -2.78 -4.67
N GLY A 297 -8.46 -3.80 -5.49
CA GLY A 297 -9.78 -4.46 -5.55
C GLY A 297 -10.18 -5.09 -4.21
N PHE A 298 -9.23 -5.71 -3.51
CA PHE A 298 -9.44 -6.26 -2.17
C PHE A 298 -9.74 -5.17 -1.14
N ALA A 299 -8.97 -4.09 -1.13
CA ALA A 299 -9.16 -2.97 -0.21
C ALA A 299 -10.55 -2.35 -0.37
N GLU A 300 -10.99 -2.11 -1.61
CA GLU A 300 -12.33 -1.57 -1.88
C GLU A 300 -13.43 -2.50 -1.35
N LEU A 301 -13.36 -3.81 -1.65
CA LEU A 301 -14.35 -4.78 -1.19
C LEU A 301 -14.41 -4.85 0.33
N LEU A 302 -13.27 -4.77 1.02
CA LEU A 302 -13.21 -4.80 2.48
C LEU A 302 -13.83 -3.55 3.10
N ILE A 303 -13.52 -2.37 2.55
CA ILE A 303 -14.10 -1.08 2.96
C ILE A 303 -15.62 -1.11 2.81
N GLU A 304 -16.13 -1.57 1.66
CA GLU A 304 -17.57 -1.67 1.38
C GLU A 304 -18.27 -2.68 2.29
N ARG A 305 -17.68 -3.87 2.46
CA ARG A 305 -18.25 -4.94 3.31
C ARG A 305 -18.43 -4.51 4.76
N LEU A 306 -17.51 -3.69 5.26
CA LEU A 306 -17.49 -3.18 6.63
C LEU A 306 -18.23 -1.84 6.77
N GLY A 307 -18.68 -1.23 5.67
CA GLY A 307 -19.37 0.06 5.65
C GLY A 307 -18.47 1.24 6.08
N LEU A 308 -17.14 1.11 5.95
CA LEU A 308 -16.19 2.13 6.38
C LEU A 308 -16.27 3.41 5.53
N ASP A 309 -16.78 3.30 4.30
CA ASP A 309 -17.02 4.44 3.41
C ASP A 309 -18.40 5.09 3.60
N THR A 310 -19.20 4.66 4.59
CA THR A 310 -20.48 5.31 4.90
C THR A 310 -20.27 6.81 5.17
N GLY A 311 -20.96 7.66 4.41
CA GLY A 311 -20.80 9.12 4.50
C GLY A 311 -19.62 9.71 3.73
N SER A 312 -18.82 8.89 3.04
CA SER A 312 -17.85 9.37 2.04
C SER A 312 -18.55 10.01 0.83
N PRO A 313 -17.84 10.81 0.01
CA PRO A 313 -18.38 11.32 -1.24
C PRO A 313 -19.00 10.22 -2.12
N PRO A 314 -20.03 10.55 -2.93
CA PRO A 314 -20.75 9.55 -3.72
C PRO A 314 -19.85 8.69 -4.60
N LYS A 315 -20.05 7.37 -4.51
CA LYS A 315 -19.43 6.34 -5.37
C LYS A 315 -20.53 5.58 -6.09
N LEU A 316 -20.45 5.50 -7.42
CA LEU A 316 -21.43 4.80 -8.25
C LEU A 316 -20.72 3.78 -9.14
N LYS A 317 -21.23 2.54 -9.15
CA LYS A 317 -20.75 1.44 -10.00
C LYS A 317 -21.83 1.09 -11.02
N PHE A 318 -21.45 1.03 -12.29
CA PHE A 318 -22.30 0.75 -13.43
C PHE A 318 -21.81 -0.51 -14.14
N PRO A 319 -22.38 -1.69 -13.82
CA PRO A 319 -22.06 -2.92 -14.53
C PRO A 319 -22.36 -2.80 -16.03
N ALA A 320 -21.59 -3.49 -16.88
CA ALA A 320 -21.78 -3.52 -18.33
C ALA A 320 -23.17 -4.00 -18.73
N THR A 321 -23.79 -4.86 -17.92
CA THR A 321 -25.18 -5.33 -18.10
C THR A 321 -26.24 -4.25 -17.93
N THR A 322 -25.89 -3.10 -17.33
CA THR A 322 -26.80 -1.94 -17.17
C THR A 322 -26.64 -0.91 -18.30
N ALA A 323 -25.64 -1.07 -19.16
CA ALA A 323 -25.40 -0.15 -20.27
C ALA A 323 -26.45 -0.33 -21.38
N THR A 324 -26.79 0.76 -22.05
CA THR A 324 -27.51 0.69 -23.33
C THR A 324 -26.59 0.11 -24.39
N GLN A 325 -27.00 -0.97 -25.02
CA GLN A 325 -26.21 -1.69 -26.02
C GLN A 325 -26.66 -1.33 -27.42
N SER A 326 -25.71 -1.07 -28.32
CA SER A 326 -25.93 -1.09 -29.76
C SER A 326 -25.18 -2.28 -30.34
N GLY A 327 -25.91 -3.12 -31.07
CA GLY A 327 -25.43 -4.39 -31.62
C GLY A 327 -25.37 -5.53 -30.59
N GLU A 328 -24.53 -6.53 -30.84
CA GLU A 328 -24.44 -7.76 -30.05
C GLU A 328 -23.32 -7.68 -29.00
N TRP A 329 -23.64 -8.07 -27.77
CA TRP A 329 -22.67 -8.22 -26.67
C TRP A 329 -22.95 -9.50 -25.92
N THR A 330 -21.90 -10.29 -25.68
CA THR A 330 -22.01 -11.59 -25.01
C THR A 330 -21.19 -11.62 -23.71
N PRO A 331 -21.59 -12.42 -22.70
CA PRO A 331 -20.80 -12.60 -21.50
C PRO A 331 -19.40 -13.14 -21.79
N CYS A 332 -18.37 -12.55 -21.18
CA CYS A 332 -16.99 -13.01 -21.22
C CYS A 332 -16.25 -12.69 -19.92
N GLY A 333 -15.57 -13.67 -19.32
CA GLY A 333 -14.90 -13.49 -18.03
C GLY A 333 -15.86 -12.89 -17.00
N THR A 334 -15.51 -11.72 -16.44
CA THR A 334 -16.35 -10.99 -15.46
C THR A 334 -17.25 -9.91 -16.08
N GLY A 335 -17.33 -9.81 -17.42
CA GLY A 335 -18.00 -8.71 -18.11
C GLY A 335 -18.70 -9.11 -19.41
N LEU A 336 -18.83 -8.16 -20.33
CA LEU A 336 -19.36 -8.33 -21.68
C LEU A 336 -18.27 -8.04 -22.72
N CYS A 337 -18.31 -8.73 -23.86
CA CYS A 337 -17.48 -8.44 -25.03
C CYS A 337 -18.31 -8.27 -26.30
N SER A 338 -17.80 -7.45 -27.22
CA SER A 338 -18.29 -7.41 -28.60
C SER A 338 -17.88 -8.68 -29.37
N PRO A 339 -18.63 -9.10 -30.40
CA PRO A 339 -18.16 -10.13 -31.32
C PRO A 339 -16.99 -9.61 -32.17
N ARG A 340 -16.34 -10.52 -32.89
CA ARG A 340 -15.39 -10.16 -33.96
C ARG A 340 -16.17 -9.64 -35.17
N THR A 341 -16.33 -8.33 -35.26
CA THR A 341 -17.12 -7.69 -36.32
C THR A 341 -16.60 -6.31 -36.66
N THR A 342 -16.85 -5.86 -37.89
CA THR A 342 -16.61 -4.48 -38.34
C THR A 342 -17.84 -3.58 -38.16
N SER A 343 -19.03 -4.17 -37.94
CA SER A 343 -20.24 -3.42 -37.62
C SER A 343 -20.08 -2.72 -36.28
N LEU A 344 -20.51 -1.46 -36.18
CA LEU A 344 -20.38 -0.67 -34.96
C LEU A 344 -21.12 -1.32 -33.78
N GLN A 345 -20.39 -1.55 -32.69
CA GLN A 345 -20.87 -2.03 -31.41
C GLN A 345 -20.59 -0.96 -30.35
N THR A 346 -21.55 -0.67 -29.48
CA THR A 346 -21.32 0.26 -28.36
C THR A 346 -21.97 -0.19 -27.06
N LEU A 347 -21.31 0.06 -25.93
CA LEU A 347 -21.92 0.11 -24.60
C LEU A 347 -21.96 1.55 -24.13
N THR A 348 -23.13 2.05 -23.75
CA THR A 348 -23.30 3.41 -23.20
C THR A 348 -23.82 3.36 -21.77
N TRP A 349 -23.01 3.84 -20.83
CA TRP A 349 -23.42 4.04 -19.43
C TRP A 349 -23.89 5.47 -19.22
N ASN A 350 -25.16 5.65 -18.86
CA ASN A 350 -25.72 6.95 -18.48
C ASN A 350 -25.52 7.16 -16.98
N LEU A 351 -24.68 8.12 -16.60
CA LEU A 351 -24.15 8.20 -15.23
C LEU A 351 -25.17 8.76 -14.23
N LYS A 352 -26.12 9.60 -14.66
CA LYS A 352 -27.10 10.29 -13.80
C LYS A 352 -26.42 10.84 -12.52
N VAL A 353 -25.36 11.62 -12.71
CA VAL A 353 -24.47 12.05 -11.64
C VAL A 353 -25.26 12.78 -10.53
N PRO A 354 -25.07 12.45 -9.25
CA PRO A 354 -25.96 12.93 -8.18
C PRO A 354 -25.73 14.41 -7.83
N GLN A 355 -24.53 14.94 -8.08
CA GLN A 355 -24.16 16.31 -7.77
C GLN A 355 -23.14 16.84 -8.78
N THR A 356 -23.19 18.13 -9.10
CA THR A 356 -22.16 18.77 -9.93
C THR A 356 -20.82 18.74 -9.19
N GLY A 357 -19.75 18.35 -9.87
CA GLY A 357 -18.41 18.35 -9.28
C GLY A 357 -17.40 17.49 -10.04
N ARG A 358 -16.21 17.35 -9.45
CA ARG A 358 -15.12 16.53 -9.99
C ARG A 358 -15.27 15.08 -9.54
N TYR A 359 -15.13 14.16 -10.49
CA TYR A 359 -15.19 12.72 -10.27
C TYR A 359 -13.96 12.03 -10.83
N GLU A 360 -13.44 11.06 -10.09
CA GLU A 360 -12.52 10.07 -10.63
C GLU A 360 -13.33 9.01 -11.38
N VAL A 361 -12.93 8.71 -12.62
CA VAL A 361 -13.56 7.71 -13.49
C VAL A 361 -12.62 6.54 -13.69
N THR A 362 -13.09 5.33 -13.40
CA THR A 362 -12.34 4.08 -13.51
C THR A 362 -13.15 3.01 -14.24
N ILE A 363 -12.46 2.06 -14.84
CA ILE A 363 -13.03 0.92 -15.54
C ILE A 363 -12.42 -0.37 -15.00
N TRP A 364 -13.24 -1.40 -14.91
CA TRP A 364 -12.84 -2.79 -14.75
C TRP A 364 -13.22 -3.56 -16.02
N TYR A 365 -12.31 -4.35 -16.56
CA TYR A 365 -12.56 -5.19 -17.74
C TYR A 365 -11.81 -6.54 -17.65
N PRO A 366 -12.33 -7.60 -18.30
CA PRO A 366 -11.58 -8.83 -18.49
C PRO A 366 -10.46 -8.61 -19.53
N GLU A 367 -9.28 -9.16 -19.27
CA GLU A 367 -8.13 -9.13 -20.18
C GLU A 367 -8.09 -10.40 -21.04
N SER A 368 -7.71 -10.24 -22.31
CA SER A 368 -7.43 -11.35 -23.21
C SER A 368 -6.42 -10.93 -24.29
N PRO A 369 -5.47 -11.79 -24.69
CA PRO A 369 -4.58 -11.51 -25.83
C PRO A 369 -5.33 -11.28 -27.15
N ASP A 370 -6.59 -11.72 -27.23
CA ASP A 370 -7.45 -11.54 -28.40
C ASP A 370 -8.13 -10.17 -28.48
N TYR A 371 -8.10 -9.38 -27.40
CA TYR A 371 -8.80 -8.10 -27.34
C TYR A 371 -8.01 -6.96 -27.99
N ALA A 372 -8.70 -5.85 -28.24
CA ALA A 372 -8.12 -4.66 -28.83
C ALA A 372 -7.04 -4.02 -27.94
N THR A 373 -6.00 -3.51 -28.57
CA THR A 373 -4.91 -2.78 -27.90
C THR A 373 -5.21 -1.28 -27.73
N ASP A 374 -6.31 -0.80 -28.31
CA ASP A 374 -6.64 0.62 -28.38
C ASP A 374 -8.16 0.87 -28.23
N ALA A 375 -8.83 0.09 -27.38
CA ALA A 375 -10.26 0.16 -27.11
C ALA A 375 -10.68 1.58 -26.65
N PRO A 376 -11.51 2.32 -27.42
CA PRO A 376 -11.87 3.70 -27.10
C PRO A 376 -13.01 3.77 -26.08
N PHE A 377 -12.73 4.40 -24.95
CA PHE A 377 -13.72 4.88 -23.99
C PHE A 377 -13.88 6.39 -24.16
N THR A 378 -15.08 6.85 -24.54
CA THR A 378 -15.40 8.27 -24.66
C THR A 378 -16.20 8.71 -23.46
N ILE A 379 -15.67 9.64 -22.69
CA ILE A 379 -16.28 10.21 -21.50
C ILE A 379 -16.89 11.56 -21.89
N VAL A 380 -18.22 11.68 -21.80
CA VAL A 380 -18.92 12.95 -21.99
C VAL A 380 -19.10 13.61 -20.63
N HIS A 381 -18.48 14.76 -20.46
CA HIS A 381 -18.37 15.53 -19.22
C HIS A 381 -18.75 17.00 -19.47
N SER A 382 -18.79 17.84 -18.43
CA SER A 382 -19.25 19.24 -18.54
C SER A 382 -18.42 20.09 -19.52
N GLU A 383 -17.13 19.77 -19.66
CA GLU A 383 -16.20 20.46 -20.57
C GLU A 383 -16.21 19.92 -22.02
N GLY A 384 -17.04 18.92 -22.34
CA GLY A 384 -17.11 18.31 -23.67
C GLY A 384 -16.95 16.79 -23.63
N ALA A 385 -16.18 16.24 -24.55
CA ALA A 385 -15.92 14.79 -24.61
C ALA A 385 -14.43 14.50 -24.72
N THR A 386 -13.96 13.53 -23.93
CA THR A 386 -12.58 13.04 -23.96
C THR A 386 -12.57 11.55 -24.27
N THR A 387 -11.76 11.13 -25.25
CA THR A 387 -11.58 9.71 -25.57
C THR A 387 -10.25 9.20 -25.03
N VAL A 388 -10.32 8.14 -24.23
CA VAL A 388 -9.18 7.41 -23.68
C VAL A 388 -9.14 6.04 -24.34
N ARG A 389 -7.97 5.66 -24.88
CA ARG A 389 -7.78 4.35 -25.51
C ARG A 389 -7.00 3.44 -24.59
N LEU A 390 -7.52 2.25 -24.35
CA LEU A 390 -6.89 1.27 -23.46
C LEU A 390 -6.47 0.01 -24.22
N ASN A 391 -5.32 -0.52 -23.82
CA ASN A 391 -4.90 -1.86 -24.23
C ASN A 391 -5.57 -2.90 -23.34
N GLN A 392 -6.54 -3.63 -23.89
CA GLN A 392 -7.30 -4.65 -23.14
C GLN A 392 -6.64 -6.03 -23.13
N GLN A 393 -5.41 -6.12 -23.66
CA GLN A 393 -4.53 -7.28 -23.50
C GLN A 393 -3.69 -7.22 -22.22
N VAL A 394 -3.81 -6.13 -21.44
CA VAL A 394 -3.15 -5.93 -20.15
C VAL A 394 -4.10 -5.29 -19.14
N TRP A 395 -3.72 -5.31 -17.86
CA TRP A 395 -4.40 -4.68 -16.74
C TRP A 395 -5.83 -5.16 -16.47
N GLY A 396 -6.16 -6.38 -16.89
CA GLY A 396 -7.47 -6.95 -16.59
C GLY A 396 -7.67 -7.24 -15.11
N ASN A 397 -8.94 -7.34 -14.73
CA ASN A 397 -9.37 -7.72 -13.39
C ASN A 397 -8.83 -6.84 -12.24
N ARG A 398 -8.71 -5.53 -12.50
CA ARG A 398 -8.40 -4.49 -11.52
C ARG A 398 -9.01 -3.15 -11.98
N TRP A 399 -8.96 -2.15 -11.11
CA TRP A 399 -9.39 -0.79 -11.46
C TRP A 399 -8.34 -0.08 -12.31
N VAL A 400 -8.73 0.35 -13.50
CA VAL A 400 -7.92 1.19 -14.40
C VAL A 400 -8.53 2.59 -14.46
N LYS A 401 -7.75 3.64 -14.21
CA LYS A 401 -8.21 5.03 -14.26
C LYS A 401 -8.31 5.51 -15.70
N LEU A 402 -9.48 6.04 -16.07
CA LEU A 402 -9.71 6.73 -17.33
C LEU A 402 -9.38 8.22 -17.21
N GLY A 403 -9.59 8.81 -16.03
CA GLY A 403 -9.23 10.20 -15.77
C GLY A 403 -10.08 10.82 -14.66
N ASP A 404 -9.90 12.11 -14.46
CA ASP A 404 -10.72 12.91 -13.55
C ASP A 404 -11.48 13.96 -14.36
N PHE A 405 -12.80 14.01 -14.21
CA PHE A 405 -13.66 14.84 -15.04
C PHE A 405 -14.69 15.60 -14.20
N ASN A 406 -15.05 16.80 -14.63
CA ASN A 406 -16.15 17.56 -14.04
C ASN A 406 -17.47 17.16 -14.69
N PHE A 407 -18.47 16.79 -13.90
CA PHE A 407 -19.82 16.49 -14.38
C PHE A 407 -20.83 17.46 -13.79
N ASP A 408 -21.88 17.75 -14.56
CA ASP A 408 -23.07 18.42 -14.05
C ASP A 408 -24.06 17.40 -13.48
N ALA A 409 -24.80 17.79 -12.45
CA ALA A 409 -25.83 16.95 -11.85
C ALA A 409 -26.84 16.46 -12.90
N GLY A 410 -27.16 15.17 -12.86
CA GLY A 410 -28.05 14.48 -13.78
C GLY A 410 -27.45 14.17 -15.16
N GLN A 411 -26.25 14.69 -15.48
CA GLN A 411 -25.64 14.56 -16.80
C GLN A 411 -24.46 13.58 -16.81
N GLY A 412 -23.89 13.37 -18.00
CA GLY A 412 -22.72 12.54 -18.23
C GLY A 412 -23.02 11.14 -18.74
N ASN A 413 -22.22 10.69 -19.71
CA ASN A 413 -22.22 9.31 -20.16
C ASN A 413 -20.80 8.84 -20.50
N ILE A 414 -20.61 7.53 -20.51
CA ILE A 414 -19.38 6.89 -20.95
C ILE A 414 -19.75 5.89 -22.04
N VAL A 415 -19.03 5.94 -23.16
CA VAL A 415 -19.27 5.09 -24.33
C VAL A 415 -18.02 4.26 -24.63
N LEU A 416 -18.13 2.93 -24.56
CA LEU A 416 -17.17 2.02 -25.17
C LEU A 416 -17.63 1.70 -26.59
N SER A 417 -16.73 1.71 -27.57
CA SER A 417 -17.03 1.23 -28.94
C SER A 417 -15.98 0.24 -29.45
N ASN A 418 -16.34 -0.56 -30.44
CA ASN A 418 -15.39 -1.42 -31.17
C ASN A 418 -14.68 -0.69 -32.34
N GLN A 419 -14.63 0.64 -32.34
CA GLN A 419 -13.90 1.42 -33.35
C GLN A 419 -12.40 1.46 -33.02
N VAL A 420 -11.75 0.34 -33.31
CA VAL A 420 -10.34 0.05 -32.99
C VAL A 420 -9.49 0.00 -34.25
N THR A 421 -8.17 0.15 -34.10
CA THR A 421 -7.23 0.22 -35.24
C THR A 421 -7.18 -1.09 -36.03
N GLN A 422 -7.24 -2.24 -35.35
CA GLN A 422 -7.34 -3.56 -36.00
C GLN A 422 -8.82 -3.96 -36.07
N PRO A 423 -9.47 -3.83 -37.25
CA PRO A 423 -10.91 -4.06 -37.36
C PRO A 423 -11.26 -5.48 -36.91
N SER A 424 -12.41 -5.65 -36.27
CA SER A 424 -12.90 -6.91 -35.68
C SER A 424 -12.20 -7.43 -34.41
N HIS A 425 -11.17 -6.76 -33.89
CA HIS A 425 -10.69 -7.10 -32.55
C HIS A 425 -11.76 -6.79 -31.50
N PRO A 426 -12.15 -7.76 -30.66
CA PRO A 426 -13.16 -7.52 -29.63
C PRO A 426 -12.71 -6.49 -28.60
N VAL A 427 -13.68 -5.74 -28.09
CA VAL A 427 -13.52 -4.90 -26.90
C VAL A 427 -14.37 -5.47 -25.76
N SER A 428 -13.98 -5.20 -24.52
CA SER A 428 -14.65 -5.73 -23.33
C SER A 428 -14.87 -4.66 -22.27
N ALA A 429 -15.87 -4.87 -21.40
CA ALA A 429 -16.04 -4.08 -20.18
C ALA A 429 -16.80 -4.89 -19.14
N ALA A 430 -16.51 -4.66 -17.86
CA ALA A 430 -17.25 -5.25 -16.76
C ALA A 430 -17.99 -4.18 -15.96
N ILE A 431 -17.28 -3.18 -15.42
CA ILE A 431 -17.88 -2.19 -14.52
C ILE A 431 -17.20 -0.83 -14.73
N VAL A 432 -17.98 0.20 -15.01
CA VAL A 432 -17.55 1.59 -14.89
C VAL A 432 -17.81 2.04 -13.46
N LYS A 433 -16.84 2.72 -12.84
CA LYS A 433 -17.01 3.32 -11.50
C LYS A 433 -16.65 4.79 -11.54
N ILE A 434 -17.52 5.63 -10.99
CA ILE A 434 -17.23 7.04 -10.73
C ILE A 434 -17.26 7.31 -9.23
N THR A 435 -16.28 8.07 -8.73
CA THR A 435 -16.21 8.47 -7.32
C THR A 435 -15.99 9.96 -7.23
N ALA A 436 -16.87 10.66 -6.52
CA ALA A 436 -16.75 12.10 -6.32
C ALA A 436 -15.50 12.42 -5.48
N TYR A 437 -14.80 13.50 -5.84
CA TYR A 437 -13.81 14.09 -4.94
C TYR A 437 -14.53 14.75 -3.75
N PRO A 438 -13.92 14.77 -2.56
CA PRO A 438 -14.42 15.59 -1.47
C PRO A 438 -14.42 17.06 -1.89
N SER A 439 -15.45 17.80 -1.45
CA SER A 439 -15.53 19.24 -1.65
C SER A 439 -14.25 19.90 -1.12
N ARG A 440 -13.62 20.79 -1.90
CA ARG A 440 -12.53 21.62 -1.37
C ARG A 440 -13.11 22.43 -0.21
N LYS A 441 -12.57 22.25 1.00
CA LYS A 441 -12.86 23.13 2.14
C LYS A 441 -12.18 24.46 1.98
#